data_AF-A0A935IMG9-F1
#
_entry.id   AF-A0A935IMG9-F1
#
_cell.length_a   1.000
_cell.length_b   1.000
_cell.length_c   1.000
_cell.angle_alpha   90.00
_cell.angle_beta   90.00
_cell.angle_gamma   90.00
#
_symmetry.space_group_name_H-M   'P 1'
#
loop_
_entity.id
_entity.type
_entity.pdbx_description
1 polymer ?
#
loop_
_entity_poly.entity_id
_entity_poly.type
_entity_poly.pdbx_seq_one_letter_code
_entity_poly.pdbx_strand_id
1 'polypeptide(L)'
;MSVDLGVNLPSDADGTRSSTTSALTVLAASVVGVDDVLAADLRAATDWRHRYPELFTRLLIAEAQSADAALRVARQGLTAAREHYVVVGAGGSAAPLSSAVDTHQPGLRTVAVSGHDERVRELVVPYRGENLRGLALLRQLDDWVRRGIVEPTFAEAVGAVVRHPEWLDLRDRTFALVGAGAQMGPFAQLVQWGARVAAIDLPRPDVWKRLLSVVRESAGTMYVPVHADHEDPSKPTSPPARAPTS
;
A
#
# COMPACT_ATOMS: atom_id res chain seq x y z
N MET A 1 14.14 -11.19 -16.70
CA MET A 1 13.32 -11.28 -15.48
C MET A 1 12.19 -12.26 -15.78
N SER A 2 11.91 -13.23 -14.90
CA SER A 2 10.69 -14.04 -15.05
C SER A 2 9.48 -13.12 -15.09
N VAL A 3 8.48 -13.45 -15.90
CA VAL A 3 7.26 -12.67 -15.92
C VAL A 3 6.51 -12.98 -14.63
N ASP A 4 6.49 -12.02 -13.71
CA ASP A 4 5.77 -12.19 -12.45
C ASP A 4 4.27 -12.02 -12.72
N LEU A 5 3.45 -12.89 -12.13
CA LEU A 5 1.99 -12.82 -12.22
C LEU A 5 1.48 -11.47 -11.70
N GLY A 6 0.58 -10.83 -12.44
CA GLY A 6 -0.06 -9.56 -12.04
C GLY A 6 0.37 -8.36 -12.88
N VAL A 7 0.31 -7.17 -12.28
CA VAL A 7 0.58 -5.90 -12.98
C VAL A 7 2.07 -5.75 -13.27
N ASN A 8 2.41 -5.48 -14.53
CA ASN A 8 3.77 -5.34 -15.00
C ASN A 8 3.92 -4.14 -15.94
N LEU A 9 5.16 -3.65 -16.05
CA LEU A 9 5.58 -2.69 -17.10
C LEU A 9 5.57 -3.38 -18.46
N PRO A 10 5.16 -2.76 -19.57
CA PRO A 10 5.22 -3.39 -20.88
C PRO A 10 6.67 -3.77 -21.24
N SER A 11 6.83 -4.85 -22.01
CA SER A 11 8.11 -5.24 -22.60
C SER A 11 8.32 -4.55 -23.94
N ASP A 12 9.56 -4.16 -24.23
CA ASP A 12 9.97 -3.75 -25.57
C ASP A 12 10.10 -4.96 -26.52
N ALA A 13 10.51 -4.69 -27.77
CA ALA A 13 10.69 -5.71 -28.80
C ALA A 13 11.74 -6.78 -28.43
N ASP A 14 12.70 -6.43 -27.58
CA ASP A 14 13.76 -7.32 -27.09
C ASP A 14 13.34 -8.07 -25.81
N GLY A 15 12.09 -7.88 -25.35
CA GLY A 15 11.55 -8.50 -24.14
C GLY A 15 11.99 -7.83 -22.84
N THR A 16 12.66 -6.68 -22.91
CA THR A 16 13.15 -5.94 -21.74
C THR A 16 12.04 -5.04 -21.19
N ARG A 17 11.95 -4.96 -19.86
CA ARG A 17 10.99 -4.10 -19.15
C ARG A 17 11.74 -2.96 -18.46
N SER A 18 11.49 -1.73 -18.89
CA SER A 18 12.19 -0.53 -18.40
C SER A 18 11.28 0.30 -17.49
N SER A 19 11.66 0.43 -16.22
CA SER A 19 10.99 1.31 -15.25
C SER A 19 11.17 2.78 -15.62
N THR A 20 12.35 3.17 -16.08
CA THR A 20 12.65 4.53 -16.53
C THR A 20 11.77 4.93 -17.71
N THR A 21 11.72 4.11 -18.76
CA THR A 21 10.91 4.40 -19.95
C THR A 21 9.44 4.51 -19.57
N SER A 22 8.96 3.60 -18.74
CA SER A 22 7.56 3.63 -18.29
C SER A 22 7.24 4.84 -17.43
N ALA A 23 8.15 5.25 -16.53
CA ALA A 23 7.97 6.46 -15.74
C ALA A 23 7.88 7.70 -16.64
N LEU A 24 8.77 7.84 -17.63
CA LEU A 24 8.76 8.96 -18.57
C LEU A 24 7.49 8.99 -19.41
N THR A 25 6.99 7.84 -19.89
CA THR A 25 5.71 7.76 -20.61
C THR A 25 4.55 8.31 -19.78
N VAL A 26 4.43 7.85 -18.53
CA VAL A 26 3.34 8.26 -17.63
C VAL A 26 3.46 9.73 -17.24
N LEU A 27 4.66 10.18 -16.85
CA LEU A 27 4.90 11.56 -16.44
C LEU A 27 4.71 12.55 -17.61
N ALA A 28 5.18 12.21 -18.81
CA ALA A 28 4.99 13.09 -19.97
C ALA A 28 3.52 13.24 -20.34
N ALA A 29 2.73 12.15 -20.24
CA ALA A 29 1.30 12.18 -20.47
C ALA A 29 0.55 12.95 -19.36
N SER A 30 1.04 12.90 -18.11
CA SER A 30 0.37 13.53 -16.98
C SER A 30 0.36 15.05 -17.02
N VAL A 31 1.25 15.69 -17.79
CA VAL A 31 1.36 17.16 -17.80
C VAL A 31 0.87 17.81 -19.10
N VAL A 32 0.35 17.04 -20.06
CA VAL A 32 -0.16 17.59 -21.32
C VAL A 32 -1.33 18.54 -21.07
N GLY A 33 -1.24 19.75 -21.63
CA GLY A 33 -2.19 20.85 -21.43
C GLY A 33 -2.08 21.57 -20.09
N VAL A 34 -1.19 21.13 -19.20
CA VAL A 34 -0.82 21.85 -17.96
C VAL A 34 0.55 22.51 -18.14
N ASP A 35 1.54 21.75 -18.63
CA ASP A 35 2.86 22.23 -19.04
C ASP A 35 3.37 21.37 -20.21
N ASP A 36 3.07 21.82 -21.44
CA ASP A 36 3.45 21.11 -22.66
C ASP A 36 4.96 21.12 -22.92
N VAL A 37 5.67 22.11 -22.37
CA VAL A 37 7.14 22.19 -22.46
C VAL A 37 7.74 21.09 -21.58
N LEU A 38 7.28 20.96 -20.35
CA LEU A 38 7.68 19.85 -19.47
C LEU A 38 7.31 18.50 -20.07
N ALA A 39 6.13 18.38 -20.71
CA ALA A 39 5.74 17.16 -21.42
C ALA A 39 6.77 16.78 -22.50
N ALA A 40 7.25 17.74 -23.28
CA ALA A 40 8.27 17.52 -24.30
C ALA A 40 9.62 17.14 -23.69
N ASP A 41 10.04 17.83 -22.62
CA ASP A 41 11.31 17.56 -21.94
C ASP A 41 11.36 16.18 -21.28
N LEU A 42 10.23 15.71 -20.73
CA LEU A 42 10.08 14.36 -20.19
C LEU A 42 10.21 13.31 -21.30
N ARG A 43 9.62 13.53 -22.48
CA ARG A 43 9.76 12.60 -23.62
C ARG A 43 11.20 12.54 -24.14
N ALA A 44 11.90 13.67 -24.12
CA ALA A 44 13.28 13.78 -24.58
C ALA A 44 14.32 13.44 -23.49
N ALA A 45 13.89 13.09 -22.27
CA ALA A 45 14.80 12.89 -21.15
C ALA A 45 15.70 11.66 -21.36
N THR A 46 16.98 11.93 -21.59
CA THR A 46 18.08 10.96 -21.47
C THR A 46 18.76 11.14 -20.11
N ASP A 47 19.45 10.10 -19.62
CA ASP A 47 20.12 10.11 -18.31
C ASP A 47 19.19 10.50 -17.13
N TRP A 48 18.11 9.72 -17.00
CA TRP A 48 17.08 9.92 -15.98
C TRP A 48 17.63 10.05 -14.55
N ARG A 49 18.70 9.31 -14.22
CA ARG A 49 19.28 9.26 -12.87
C ARG A 49 19.72 10.64 -12.37
N HIS A 50 20.18 11.51 -13.25
CA HIS A 50 20.62 12.86 -12.90
C HIS A 50 19.53 13.91 -13.17
N ARG A 51 18.65 13.68 -14.14
CA ARG A 51 17.59 14.61 -14.55
C ARG A 51 16.35 14.59 -13.65
N TYR A 52 16.04 13.47 -12.98
CA TYR A 52 14.76 13.33 -12.28
C TYR A 52 14.50 14.40 -11.19
N PRO A 53 15.48 14.89 -10.40
CA PRO A 53 15.17 15.87 -9.35
C PRO A 53 14.65 17.19 -9.94
N GLU A 54 15.25 17.66 -11.02
CA GLU A 54 14.82 18.85 -11.75
C GLU A 54 13.42 18.66 -12.35
N LEU A 55 13.20 17.54 -13.05
CA LEU A 55 11.93 17.26 -13.72
C LEU A 55 10.77 17.10 -12.72
N PHE A 56 11.01 16.44 -11.58
CA PHE A 56 10.02 16.37 -10.50
C PHE A 56 9.77 17.73 -9.84
N THR A 57 10.79 18.57 -9.70
CA THR A 57 10.60 19.93 -9.19
C THR A 57 9.68 20.73 -10.12
N ARG A 58 9.90 20.64 -11.43
CA ARG A 58 9.03 21.29 -12.43
C ARG A 58 7.61 20.73 -12.42
N LEU A 59 7.45 19.41 -12.28
CA LEU A 59 6.14 18.77 -12.10
C LEU A 59 5.40 19.34 -10.88
N LEU A 60 6.07 19.43 -9.73
CA LEU A 60 5.49 19.99 -8.50
C LEU A 60 5.12 21.46 -8.68
N ILE A 61 5.94 22.25 -9.37
CA ILE A 61 5.63 23.66 -9.68
C ILE A 61 4.38 23.75 -10.57
N ALA A 62 4.24 22.88 -11.56
CA ALA A 62 3.07 22.81 -12.42
C ALA A 62 1.80 22.42 -11.65
N GLU A 63 1.88 21.42 -10.78
CA GLU A 63 0.77 21.01 -9.90
C GLU A 63 0.38 22.12 -8.91
N ALA A 64 1.36 22.85 -8.38
CA ALA A 64 1.15 23.92 -7.40
C ALA A 64 0.50 25.18 -7.99
N GLN A 65 0.37 25.32 -9.32
CA GLN A 65 -0.27 26.48 -9.94
C GLN A 65 -1.75 26.61 -9.55
N SER A 66 -2.45 25.48 -9.36
CA SER A 66 -3.85 25.46 -8.90
C SER A 66 -4.30 24.06 -8.47
N ALA A 67 -5.37 23.99 -7.68
CA ALA A 67 -6.01 22.71 -7.35
C ALA A 67 -6.48 21.94 -8.61
N ASP A 68 -6.93 22.65 -9.63
CA ASP A 68 -7.34 22.04 -10.90
C ASP A 68 -6.14 21.46 -11.69
N ALA A 69 -5.00 22.16 -11.71
CA ALA A 69 -3.77 21.64 -12.31
C ALA A 69 -3.33 20.34 -11.60
N ALA A 70 -3.25 20.35 -10.27
CA ALA A 70 -2.90 19.17 -9.48
C ALA A 70 -3.84 17.97 -9.75
N LEU A 71 -5.16 18.21 -9.76
CA LEU A 71 -6.13 17.14 -10.03
C LEU A 71 -6.07 16.65 -11.48
N ARG A 72 -5.82 17.52 -12.46
CA ARG A 72 -5.64 17.12 -13.86
C ARG A 72 -4.41 16.25 -14.02
N VAL A 73 -3.27 16.66 -13.46
CA VAL A 73 -2.01 15.90 -13.54
C VAL A 73 -2.17 14.50 -12.93
N ALA A 74 -2.75 14.42 -11.73
CA ALA A 74 -3.00 13.14 -11.08
C ALA A 74 -3.91 12.21 -11.90
N ARG A 75 -5.01 12.74 -12.46
CA ARG A 75 -5.95 11.95 -13.28
C ARG A 75 -5.33 11.51 -14.60
N GLN A 76 -4.64 12.41 -15.30
CA GLN A 76 -3.97 12.09 -16.57
C GLN A 76 -2.87 11.05 -16.37
N GLY A 77 -2.06 11.20 -15.31
CA GLY A 77 -1.04 10.20 -14.95
C GLY A 77 -1.65 8.84 -14.63
N LEU A 78 -2.75 8.80 -13.87
CA LEU A 78 -3.45 7.54 -13.57
C LEU A 78 -4.01 6.88 -14.83
N THR A 79 -4.63 7.65 -15.72
CA THR A 79 -5.13 7.14 -17.02
C THR A 79 -3.98 6.59 -17.86
N ALA A 80 -2.89 7.36 -18.01
CA ALA A 80 -1.71 6.94 -18.76
C ALA A 80 -1.07 5.67 -18.19
N ALA A 81 -0.98 5.55 -16.86
CA ALA A 81 -0.50 4.33 -16.21
C ALA A 81 -1.42 3.13 -16.48
N ARG A 82 -2.74 3.34 -16.42
CA ARG A 82 -3.74 2.28 -16.71
C ARG A 82 -3.69 1.79 -18.16
N GLU A 83 -3.39 2.68 -19.10
CA GLU A 83 -3.26 2.36 -20.53
C GLU A 83 -1.88 1.76 -20.87
N HIS A 84 -0.83 2.19 -20.18
CA HIS A 84 0.55 1.77 -20.44
C HIS A 84 0.90 0.41 -19.82
N TYR A 85 0.39 0.11 -18.62
CA TYR A 85 0.71 -1.14 -17.94
C TYR A 85 -0.07 -2.34 -18.48
N VAL A 86 0.50 -3.52 -18.26
CA VAL A 86 -0.09 -4.81 -18.64
C VAL A 86 -0.37 -5.66 -17.41
N VAL A 87 -1.35 -6.53 -17.50
CA VAL A 87 -1.58 -7.61 -16.54
C VAL A 87 -1.12 -8.93 -17.15
N VAL A 88 -0.35 -9.71 -16.39
CA VAL A 88 0.14 -11.02 -16.79
C VAL A 88 -0.63 -12.09 -16.02
N GLY A 89 -1.28 -12.99 -16.75
CA GLY A 89 -2.01 -14.12 -16.18
C GLY A 89 -1.10 -15.32 -15.85
N ALA A 90 -1.67 -16.34 -15.20
CA ALA A 90 -0.95 -17.55 -14.79
C ALA A 90 -0.30 -18.34 -15.95
N GLY A 91 -0.86 -18.21 -17.17
CA GLY A 91 -0.28 -18.78 -18.39
C GLY A 91 0.84 -17.95 -19.03
N GLY A 92 1.25 -16.83 -18.41
CA GLY A 92 2.27 -15.92 -18.94
C GLY A 92 1.78 -14.98 -20.05
N SER A 93 0.51 -15.07 -20.45
CA SER A 93 -0.10 -14.14 -21.40
C SER A 93 -0.24 -12.74 -20.77
N ALA A 94 0.14 -11.73 -21.53
CA ALA A 94 -0.03 -10.32 -21.15
C ALA A 94 -1.26 -9.74 -21.85
N ALA A 95 -2.08 -9.00 -21.10
CA ALA A 95 -3.19 -8.22 -21.61
C ALA A 95 -3.08 -6.77 -21.09
N PRO A 96 -3.72 -5.79 -21.74
CA PRO A 96 -3.77 -4.42 -21.22
C PRO A 96 -4.32 -4.39 -19.79
N LEU A 97 -3.75 -3.59 -18.89
CA LEU A 97 -4.24 -3.48 -17.51
C LEU A 97 -5.72 -3.01 -17.46
N SER A 98 -6.14 -2.23 -18.46
CA SER A 98 -7.53 -1.78 -18.60
C SER A 98 -8.54 -2.92 -18.68
N SER A 99 -8.17 -4.11 -19.18
CA SER A 99 -9.05 -5.28 -19.29
C SER A 99 -9.08 -6.17 -18.03
N ALA A 100 -8.20 -5.91 -17.05
CA ALA A 100 -8.04 -6.76 -15.88
C ALA A 100 -9.29 -6.84 -14.99
N VAL A 101 -10.08 -5.76 -14.95
CA VAL A 101 -11.29 -5.66 -14.11
C VAL A 101 -12.46 -6.46 -14.67
N ASP A 102 -12.54 -6.60 -16.00
CA ASP A 102 -13.69 -7.22 -16.67
C ASP A 102 -13.54 -8.74 -16.86
N THR A 103 -12.31 -9.26 -16.78
CA THR A 103 -11.98 -10.64 -17.17
C THR A 103 -11.83 -11.62 -16.01
N HIS A 104 -11.75 -11.15 -14.76
CA HIS A 104 -11.36 -11.99 -13.63
C HIS A 104 -12.30 -11.84 -12.44
N GLN A 105 -13.15 -12.85 -12.20
CA GLN A 105 -13.69 -13.14 -10.88
C GLN A 105 -12.76 -14.15 -10.21
N PRO A 106 -11.75 -13.71 -9.44
CA PRO A 106 -10.89 -14.67 -8.77
C PRO A 106 -11.77 -15.42 -7.76
N GLY A 107 -11.72 -16.75 -7.80
CA GLY A 107 -12.39 -17.61 -6.81
C GLY A 107 -11.73 -17.41 -5.45
N LEU A 108 -12.06 -16.30 -4.78
CA LEU A 108 -11.53 -15.92 -3.49
C LEU A 108 -12.62 -16.08 -2.43
N ARG A 109 -12.20 -16.51 -1.25
CA ARG A 109 -12.99 -16.47 -0.02
C ARG A 109 -12.23 -15.65 1.00
N THR A 110 -12.96 -15.11 1.97
CA THR A 110 -12.35 -14.34 3.07
C THR A 110 -12.18 -15.24 4.29
N VAL A 111 -11.00 -15.22 4.90
CA VAL A 111 -10.72 -15.85 6.20
C VAL A 111 -10.51 -14.76 7.23
N ALA A 112 -11.15 -14.89 8.39
CA ALA A 112 -10.92 -14.01 9.53
C ALA A 112 -9.88 -14.63 10.47
N VAL A 113 -8.90 -13.84 10.88
CA VAL A 113 -7.90 -14.19 11.89
C VAL A 113 -7.97 -13.12 12.97
N SER A 114 -8.35 -13.52 14.19
CA SER A 114 -8.45 -12.63 15.33
C SER A 114 -7.27 -12.81 16.27
N GLY A 115 -6.84 -11.70 16.86
CA GLY A 115 -5.96 -11.70 18.02
C GLY A 115 -6.72 -11.96 19.32
N HIS A 116 -5.96 -12.21 20.38
CA HIS A 116 -6.49 -12.58 21.70
C HIS A 116 -5.94 -11.70 22.81
N ASP A 117 -5.08 -10.74 22.48
CA ASP A 117 -4.41 -9.88 23.45
C ASP A 117 -5.28 -8.70 23.85
N GLU A 118 -4.93 -8.10 24.98
CA GLU A 118 -5.56 -6.86 25.40
C GLU A 118 -5.20 -5.70 24.49
N ARG A 119 -6.19 -4.83 24.25
CA ARG A 119 -6.01 -3.63 23.45
C ARG A 119 -5.03 -2.68 24.11
N VAL A 120 -4.13 -2.11 23.31
CA VAL A 120 -3.30 -0.97 23.71
C VAL A 120 -4.19 0.28 23.85
N ARG A 121 -4.17 0.92 25.02
CA ARG A 121 -5.06 2.06 25.36
C ARG A 121 -4.36 3.41 25.42
N GLU A 122 -3.05 3.45 25.18
CA GLU A 122 -2.25 4.67 25.22
C GLU A 122 -1.33 4.71 24.00
N LEU A 123 -1.06 5.90 23.47
CA LEU A 123 -0.08 6.07 22.42
C LEU A 123 1.33 5.90 22.99
N VAL A 124 2.04 4.88 22.49
CA VAL A 124 3.43 4.59 22.84
C VAL A 124 4.29 4.68 21.58
N VAL A 125 5.34 5.50 21.64
CA VAL A 125 6.29 5.71 20.53
C VAL A 125 7.67 5.22 20.96
N PRO A 126 8.15 4.08 20.40
CA PRO A 126 9.52 3.64 20.60
C PRO A 126 10.51 4.63 19.98
N TYR A 127 11.40 5.19 20.79
CA TYR A 127 12.42 6.15 20.33
C TYR A 127 13.71 5.96 21.13
N ARG A 128 14.81 5.65 20.43
CA ARG A 128 16.16 5.50 21.02
C ARG A 128 16.22 4.55 22.23
N GLY A 129 15.50 3.45 22.17
CA GLY A 129 15.46 2.44 23.24
C GLY A 129 14.48 2.75 24.37
N GLU A 130 13.81 3.91 24.33
CA GLU A 130 12.75 4.28 25.26
C GLU A 130 11.37 4.14 24.62
N ASN A 131 10.34 3.99 25.45
CA ASN A 131 8.94 3.95 25.05
C ASN A 131 8.25 5.23 25.51
N LEU A 132 8.32 6.27 24.67
CA LEU A 132 7.75 7.58 24.95
C LEU A 132 6.23 7.49 25.00
N ARG A 133 5.64 8.07 26.04
CA ARG A 133 4.19 8.10 26.27
C ARG A 133 3.81 9.30 27.13
N GLY A 134 2.53 9.66 27.16
CA GLY A 134 2.01 10.78 27.95
C GLY A 134 2.89 12.04 27.85
N LEU A 135 3.27 12.59 29.01
CA LEU A 135 4.07 13.81 29.11
C LEU A 135 5.49 13.68 28.53
N ALA A 136 6.10 12.50 28.56
CA ALA A 136 7.43 12.29 27.99
C ALA A 136 7.39 12.45 26.47
N LEU A 137 6.35 11.90 25.82
CA LEU A 137 6.13 12.10 24.39
C LEU A 137 5.85 13.57 24.05
N LEU A 138 4.99 14.25 24.82
CA LEU A 138 4.70 15.67 24.61
C LEU A 138 5.97 16.54 24.68
N ARG A 139 6.81 16.32 25.70
CA ARG A 139 8.10 17.04 25.82
C ARG A 139 9.04 16.77 24.65
N GLN A 140 9.04 15.54 24.13
CA GLN A 140 9.86 15.19 22.97
C GLN A 140 9.35 15.87 21.69
N LEU A 141 8.04 15.97 21.52
CA LEU A 141 7.43 16.71 20.40
C LEU A 141 7.80 18.19 20.45
N ASP A 142 7.72 18.82 21.63
CA ASP A 142 8.13 20.23 21.81
C ASP A 142 9.61 20.44 21.47
N ASP A 143 10.49 19.50 21.86
CA ASP A 143 11.91 19.54 21.48
C ASP A 143 12.11 19.45 19.96
N TRP A 144 11.42 18.53 19.30
CA TRP A 144 11.52 18.38 17.84
C TRP A 144 11.01 19.61 17.10
N VAL A 145 9.92 20.23 17.55
CA VAL A 145 9.43 21.50 16.97
C VAL A 145 10.46 22.61 17.15
N ARG A 146 10.98 22.82 18.37
CA ARG A 146 12.00 23.86 18.63
C ARG A 146 13.26 23.70 17.78
N ARG A 147 13.61 22.46 17.44
CA ARG A 147 14.79 22.13 16.62
C ARG A 147 14.51 22.11 15.12
N GLY A 148 13.27 22.34 14.70
CA GLY A 148 12.86 22.30 13.29
C GLY A 148 12.87 20.90 12.68
N ILE A 149 12.76 19.85 13.49
CA ILE A 149 12.74 18.44 13.03
C ILE A 149 11.35 18.05 12.53
N VAL A 150 10.29 18.57 13.17
CA VAL A 150 8.89 18.35 12.78
C VAL A 150 8.14 19.68 12.75
N GLU A 151 7.07 19.74 11.97
CA GLU A 151 6.18 20.89 11.93
C GLU A 151 5.32 20.99 13.21
N PRO A 152 4.91 22.20 13.62
CA PRO A 152 4.00 22.38 14.76
C PRO A 152 2.70 21.59 14.63
N THR A 153 2.13 21.54 13.42
CA THR A 153 0.88 20.81 13.11
C THR A 153 1.01 19.30 13.37
N PHE A 154 2.18 18.71 13.11
CA PHE A 154 2.47 17.33 13.45
C PHE A 154 2.44 17.10 14.96
N ALA A 155 3.12 17.96 15.73
CA ALA A 155 3.15 17.88 17.18
C ALA A 155 1.76 18.07 17.81
N GLU A 156 0.96 19.00 17.25
CA GLU A 156 -0.43 19.22 17.64
C GLU A 156 -1.29 17.98 17.42
N ALA A 157 -1.20 17.36 16.23
CA ALA A 157 -1.98 16.16 15.89
C ALA A 157 -1.63 14.97 16.78
N VAL A 158 -0.34 14.69 16.99
CA VAL A 158 0.09 13.61 17.89
C VAL A 158 -0.30 13.93 19.34
N GLY A 159 -0.11 15.17 19.77
CA GLY A 159 -0.50 15.62 21.11
C GLY A 159 -2.00 15.52 21.36
N ALA A 160 -2.84 15.72 20.34
CA ALA A 160 -4.28 15.51 20.45
C ALA A 160 -4.60 14.05 20.75
N VAL A 161 -3.97 13.09 20.06
CA VAL A 161 -4.13 11.65 20.36
C VAL A 161 -3.68 11.31 21.78
N VAL A 162 -2.58 11.90 22.27
CA VAL A 162 -2.12 11.70 23.66
C VAL A 162 -3.15 12.20 24.68
N ARG A 163 -3.81 13.32 24.40
CA ARG A 163 -4.85 13.91 25.27
C ARG A 163 -6.21 13.22 25.14
N HIS A 164 -6.44 12.52 24.04
CA HIS A 164 -7.66 11.79 23.72
C HIS A 164 -7.38 10.30 23.44
N PRO A 165 -6.90 9.53 24.44
CA PRO A 165 -6.56 8.12 24.26
C PRO A 165 -7.76 7.25 23.82
N GLU A 166 -8.99 7.72 24.05
CA GLU A 166 -10.21 7.09 23.56
C GLU A 166 -10.29 7.00 22.02
N TRP A 167 -9.58 7.86 21.29
CA TRP A 167 -9.51 7.79 19.82
C TRP A 167 -8.77 6.54 19.33
N LEU A 168 -7.99 5.89 20.20
CA LEU A 168 -7.33 4.62 19.91
C LEU A 168 -8.30 3.42 20.00
N ASP A 169 -9.57 3.61 20.36
CA ASP A 169 -10.54 2.52 20.30
C ASP A 169 -11.07 2.34 18.86
N LEU A 170 -10.50 1.39 18.14
CA LEU A 170 -10.82 1.15 16.73
C LEU A 170 -11.73 -0.07 16.50
N ARG A 171 -12.32 -0.66 17.55
CA ARG A 171 -13.11 -1.91 17.46
C ARG A 171 -14.25 -1.87 16.45
N ASP A 172 -14.87 -0.71 16.31
CA ASP A 172 -16.00 -0.51 15.37
C ASP A 172 -15.55 -0.06 13.98
N ARG A 173 -14.24 0.08 13.75
CA ARG A 173 -13.66 0.57 12.49
C ARG A 173 -13.10 -0.56 11.65
N THR A 174 -13.34 -0.47 10.34
CA THR A 174 -12.76 -1.37 9.35
C THR A 174 -11.87 -0.57 8.40
N PHE A 175 -10.64 -1.04 8.21
CA PHE A 175 -9.66 -0.45 7.29
C PHE A 175 -9.35 -1.43 6.17
N ALA A 176 -9.37 -0.96 4.91
CA ALA A 176 -8.83 -1.71 3.79
C ALA A 176 -7.38 -1.27 3.57
N LEU A 177 -6.43 -2.20 3.68
CA LEU A 177 -5.02 -1.93 3.49
C LEU A 177 -4.50 -2.67 2.26
N VAL A 178 -4.18 -1.92 1.22
CA VAL A 178 -3.45 -2.41 0.04
C VAL A 178 -1.96 -2.24 0.31
N GLY A 179 -1.23 -3.35 0.34
CA GLY A 179 0.13 -3.40 0.89
C GLY A 179 0.13 -3.45 2.42
N ALA A 180 -0.71 -4.31 3.02
CA ALA A 180 -0.79 -4.47 4.48
C ALA A 180 0.56 -4.79 5.15
N GLY A 181 1.47 -5.44 4.44
CA GLY A 181 2.82 -5.76 4.84
C GLY A 181 3.85 -4.66 4.56
N ALA A 182 3.47 -3.48 4.08
CA ALA A 182 4.42 -2.38 3.87
C ALA A 182 5.18 -2.06 5.16
N GLN A 183 6.48 -1.75 5.05
CA GLN A 183 7.35 -1.49 6.21
C GLN A 183 6.86 -0.32 7.08
N MET A 184 6.29 0.70 6.44
CA MET A 184 5.77 1.91 7.10
C MET A 184 4.24 1.93 7.15
N GLY A 185 3.59 0.77 6.92
CA GLY A 185 2.14 0.66 6.96
C GLY A 185 1.60 0.67 8.40
N PRO A 186 0.36 1.14 8.61
CA PRO A 186 -0.23 1.25 9.95
C PRO A 186 -0.80 -0.07 10.49
N PHE A 187 -0.55 -1.21 9.82
CA PHE A 187 -1.21 -2.48 10.12
C PHE A 187 -1.10 -2.87 11.59
N ALA A 188 0.12 -2.85 12.15
CA ALA A 188 0.37 -3.27 13.52
C ALA A 188 -0.38 -2.41 14.54
N GLN A 189 -0.35 -1.08 14.36
CA GLN A 189 -1.03 -0.15 15.25
C GLN A 189 -2.55 -0.31 15.17
N LEU A 190 -3.09 -0.45 13.96
CA LEU A 190 -4.53 -0.64 13.77
C LEU A 190 -5.05 -1.88 14.50
N VAL A 191 -4.37 -3.03 14.35
CA VAL A 191 -4.82 -4.27 15.03
C VAL A 191 -4.54 -4.24 16.54
N GLN A 192 -3.46 -3.60 17.00
CA GLN A 192 -3.22 -3.38 18.45
C GLN A 192 -4.30 -2.54 19.12
N TRP A 193 -4.88 -1.60 18.36
CA TRP A 193 -6.01 -0.75 18.76
C TRP A 193 -7.39 -1.39 18.55
N GLY A 194 -7.42 -2.66 18.11
CA GLY A 194 -8.64 -3.46 17.99
C GLY A 194 -9.36 -3.33 16.66
N ALA A 195 -8.76 -2.70 15.64
CA ALA A 195 -9.41 -2.51 14.36
C ALA A 195 -9.68 -3.83 13.62
N ARG A 196 -10.68 -3.78 12.75
CA ARG A 196 -10.86 -4.75 11.66
C ARG A 196 -10.04 -4.31 10.46
N VAL A 197 -9.25 -5.20 9.88
CA VAL A 197 -8.38 -4.89 8.74
C VAL A 197 -8.61 -5.87 7.60
N ALA A 198 -9.16 -5.39 6.48
CA ALA A 198 -9.14 -6.12 5.22
C ALA A 198 -7.75 -5.96 4.59
N ALA A 199 -6.91 -6.98 4.76
CA ALA A 199 -5.51 -6.95 4.34
C ALA A 199 -5.37 -7.50 2.92
N ILE A 200 -4.82 -6.69 2.03
CA ILE A 200 -4.47 -7.07 0.66
C ILE A 200 -2.96 -6.92 0.52
N ASP A 201 -2.27 -7.99 0.15
CA ASP A 201 -0.85 -7.97 -0.13
C ASP A 201 -0.48 -9.02 -1.19
N LEU A 202 0.77 -8.99 -1.64
CA LEU A 202 1.33 -9.95 -2.56
C LEU A 202 1.26 -11.37 -1.96
N PRO A 203 1.10 -12.42 -2.78
CA PRO A 203 1.05 -13.82 -2.32
C PRO A 203 2.45 -14.34 -1.94
N ARG A 204 3.14 -13.65 -1.02
CA ARG A 204 4.49 -13.98 -0.54
C ARG A 204 4.41 -14.53 0.89
N PRO A 205 4.80 -15.80 1.13
CA PRO A 205 4.63 -16.44 2.44
C PRO A 205 5.22 -15.65 3.62
N ASP A 206 6.37 -15.03 3.47
CA ASP A 206 7.03 -14.30 4.56
C ASP A 206 6.28 -13.02 4.97
N VAL A 207 5.60 -12.37 4.02
CA VAL A 207 4.73 -11.22 4.32
C VAL A 207 3.56 -11.69 5.18
N TRP A 208 2.87 -12.76 4.76
CA TRP A 208 1.71 -13.28 5.47
C TRP A 208 2.06 -13.88 6.83
N LYS A 209 3.19 -14.58 6.97
CA LYS A 209 3.67 -15.08 8.28
C LYS A 209 3.84 -13.95 9.29
N ARG A 210 4.43 -12.82 8.87
CA ARG A 210 4.59 -11.65 9.73
C ARG A 210 3.25 -11.02 10.11
N LEU A 211 2.34 -10.82 9.13
CA LEU A 211 1.01 -10.27 9.41
C LEU A 211 0.21 -11.17 10.36
N LEU A 212 0.29 -12.49 10.18
CA LEU A 212 -0.36 -13.48 11.05
C LEU A 212 0.19 -13.47 12.48
N SER A 213 1.51 -13.30 12.65
CA SER A 213 2.12 -13.16 13.98
C SER A 213 1.61 -11.89 14.67
N VAL A 214 1.65 -10.74 13.98
CA VAL A 214 1.21 -9.45 14.52
C VAL A 214 -0.28 -9.47 14.89
N VAL A 215 -1.16 -10.02 14.05
CA VAL A 215 -2.59 -10.04 14.39
C VAL A 215 -2.90 -10.96 15.57
N ARG A 216 -2.21 -12.10 15.71
CA ARG A 216 -2.45 -13.05 16.80
C ARG A 216 -2.10 -12.44 18.17
N GLU A 217 -1.07 -11.61 18.21
CA GLU A 217 -0.58 -10.83 19.36
C GLU A 217 -1.20 -9.43 19.42
N SER A 218 -2.49 -9.32 19.09
CA SER A 218 -3.20 -8.04 19.08
C SER A 218 -4.64 -8.17 19.55
N ALA A 219 -5.36 -7.06 19.60
CA ALA A 219 -6.79 -7.02 19.95
C ALA A 219 -7.72 -6.99 18.72
N GLY A 220 -7.15 -7.00 17.51
CA GLY A 220 -7.86 -6.75 16.26
C GLY A 220 -8.18 -8.03 15.49
N THR A 221 -8.82 -7.83 14.33
CA THR A 221 -9.15 -8.91 13.40
C THR A 221 -8.65 -8.56 12.00
N MET A 222 -7.88 -9.47 11.39
CA MET A 222 -7.47 -9.37 10.00
C MET A 222 -8.36 -10.26 9.13
N TYR A 223 -8.88 -9.70 8.05
CA TYR A 223 -9.56 -10.41 6.97
C TYR A 223 -8.59 -10.61 5.81
N VAL A 224 -8.40 -11.87 5.44
CA VAL A 224 -7.44 -12.29 4.42
C VAL A 224 -8.19 -12.85 3.21
N PRO A 225 -7.92 -12.36 1.99
CA PRO A 225 -8.38 -13.01 0.77
C PRO A 225 -7.53 -14.27 0.52
N VAL A 226 -8.17 -15.43 0.43
CA VAL A 226 -7.52 -16.69 0.06
C VAL A 226 -8.23 -17.30 -1.13
N HIS A 227 -7.53 -18.05 -1.96
CA HIS A 227 -8.17 -18.84 -3.02
C HIS A 227 -9.19 -19.82 -2.41
N ALA A 228 -10.34 -19.97 -3.07
CA ALA A 228 -11.43 -20.82 -2.62
C ALA A 228 -10.97 -22.27 -2.44
N ASP A 229 -10.07 -22.73 -3.32
CA ASP A 229 -9.50 -24.08 -3.33
C ASP A 229 -8.36 -24.26 -2.32
N HIS A 230 -7.97 -23.21 -1.60
CA HIS A 230 -6.98 -23.33 -0.54
C HIS A 230 -7.58 -24.12 0.64
N GLU A 231 -7.06 -25.32 0.90
CA GLU A 231 -7.46 -26.12 2.05
C GLU A 231 -7.16 -25.37 3.34
N ASP A 232 -8.17 -25.30 4.21
CA ASP A 232 -8.00 -24.74 5.55
C ASP A 232 -7.29 -25.78 6.43
N PRO A 233 -6.05 -25.54 6.88
CA PRO A 233 -5.32 -26.51 7.71
C PRO A 233 -5.99 -26.74 9.07
N SER A 234 -6.99 -25.94 9.45
CA SER A 234 -7.80 -26.14 10.65
C SER A 234 -9.05 -27.01 10.43
N LYS A 235 -9.38 -27.37 9.18
CA LYS A 235 -10.43 -28.35 8.88
C LYS A 235 -9.81 -29.75 8.81
N PRO A 236 -10.28 -30.72 9.62
CA PRO A 236 -9.88 -32.11 9.42
C PRO A 236 -10.29 -32.56 8.02
N THR A 237 -9.35 -33.15 7.27
CA THR A 237 -9.63 -33.82 6.00
C THR A 237 -10.65 -34.92 6.26
N SER A 238 -11.86 -34.75 5.73
CA SER A 238 -12.86 -35.83 5.73
C SER A 238 -12.26 -37.05 5.03
N PRO A 239 -12.25 -38.24 5.65
CA PRO A 239 -11.74 -39.43 4.98
C PRO A 239 -12.58 -39.74 3.75
N PRO A 240 -11.97 -40.30 2.68
CA PRO A 240 -12.70 -40.66 1.47
C PRO A 240 -13.83 -41.63 1.81
N ALA A 241 -15.02 -41.35 1.29
CA ALA A 241 -16.18 -42.22 1.45
C ALA A 241 -15.82 -43.63 0.95
N ARG A 242 -15.94 -44.64 1.83
CA ARG A 242 -15.83 -46.04 1.43
C ARG A 242 -16.89 -46.33 0.37
N ALA A 243 -16.46 -46.80 -0.80
CA ALA A 243 -17.35 -47.31 -1.81
C ALA A 243 -18.18 -48.48 -1.25
N PRO A 244 -19.48 -48.58 -1.57
CA PRO A 244 -20.28 -49.74 -1.21
C PRO A 244 -19.75 -50.96 -1.98
N THR A 245 -19.39 -52.00 -1.24
CA THR A 245 -19.13 -53.32 -1.79
C THR A 245 -20.46 -53.91 -2.29
N SER A 246 -20.54 -54.16 -3.59
CA SER A 246 -21.49 -55.10 -4.20
C SER A 246 -20.70 -56.24 -4.82
#